data_AF-A0A383E9H4-F1
#
_entry.id   AF-A0A383E9H4-F1
#
_cell.length_a   1.000
_cell.length_b   1.000
_cell.length_c   1.000
_cell.angle_alpha   90.00
_cell.angle_beta   90.00
_cell.angle_gamma   90.00
#
_symmetry.space_group_name_H-M   'P 1'
#
loop_
_entity.id
_entity.type
_entity.pdbx_description
1 polymer ?
#
loop_
_entity_poly.entity_id
_entity_poly.type
_entity_poly.pdbx_seq_one_letter_code
_entity_poly.pdbx_strand_id
1 'polypeptide(L)'
;MDQPFGAQPLAGLFNNLTPENILDAVEAGGRRCTGRFIILNSYENRVYQLELDDESMVVGKFYRPGRWSKEAILAEHQFLRELEEVEIPVATPIELAPGETIGEINGIYYSLFPRKGGRNPEEFNTEQLQVVGRLLGRIHNVGAQAEAPERVKLTPTSYGHANLQFMLDEGIIPDDCLENYKATTEILLSRIEPLFNGINYQRIHGDCHLGNLLWTPDGPTFL
;
A
#
# COMPACT_ATOMS: atom_id res chain seq x y z
N MET A 1 1.64 5.91 16.72
CA MET A 1 2.83 6.09 17.59
C MET A 1 3.86 6.66 16.66
N ASP A 2 3.76 7.96 16.43
CA ASP A 2 4.26 8.58 15.21
C ASP A 2 5.57 9.28 15.54
N GLN A 3 6.68 8.59 15.27
CA GLN A 3 7.96 9.30 15.19
C GLN A 3 7.99 10.08 13.87
N PRO A 4 8.43 11.35 13.90
CA PRO A 4 8.49 12.17 12.70
C PRO A 4 9.34 11.50 11.62
N PHE A 5 8.90 11.68 10.37
CA PHE A 5 9.54 11.12 9.18
C PHE A 5 11.03 11.49 9.13
N GLY A 6 11.90 10.49 9.29
CA GLY A 6 13.35 10.64 9.09
C GLY A 6 14.25 10.20 10.24
N ALA A 7 13.72 10.02 11.46
CA ALA A 7 14.52 9.63 12.63
C ALA A 7 14.54 8.11 12.92
N GLN A 8 14.04 7.28 12.00
CA GLN A 8 14.02 5.83 12.18
C GLN A 8 15.44 5.24 12.00
N PRO A 9 16.01 4.53 12.99
CA PRO A 9 17.36 3.97 12.91
C PRO A 9 17.58 3.04 11.72
N LEU A 10 16.50 2.43 11.22
CA LEU A 10 16.53 1.50 10.09
C LEU A 10 16.37 2.17 8.72
N ALA A 11 16.17 3.50 8.65
CA ALA A 11 15.95 4.20 7.38
C ALA A 11 17.17 4.06 6.43
N GLY A 12 18.39 4.08 6.96
CA GLY A 12 19.62 3.88 6.20
C GLY A 12 19.76 2.45 5.63
N LEU A 13 19.35 1.44 6.40
CA LEU A 13 19.31 0.03 5.95
C LEU A 13 18.23 -0.20 4.90
N PHE A 14 17.04 0.37 5.09
CA PHE A 14 15.94 0.29 4.14
C PHE A 14 16.26 0.92 2.78
N ASN A 15 16.98 2.05 2.78
CA ASN A 15 17.43 2.69 1.56
C ASN A 15 18.54 1.93 0.85
N ASN A 16 19.26 1.05 1.57
CA ASN A 16 20.38 0.28 1.07
C ASN A 16 20.15 -1.23 1.21
N LEU A 17 18.91 -1.71 1.01
CA LEU A 17 18.61 -3.14 0.96
C LEU A 17 19.51 -3.79 -0.08
N THR A 18 20.40 -4.67 0.37
CA THR A 18 21.38 -5.30 -0.52
C THR A 18 20.71 -6.42 -1.32
N PRO A 19 21.25 -6.77 -2.50
CA PRO A 19 20.79 -7.92 -3.26
C PRO A 19 20.70 -9.20 -2.43
N GLU A 20 21.66 -9.44 -1.53
CA GLU A 20 21.68 -10.61 -0.65
C GLU A 20 20.47 -10.62 0.29
N ASN A 21 20.15 -9.48 0.92
CA ASN A 21 18.96 -9.40 1.79
C ASN A 21 17.66 -9.65 1.01
N ILE A 22 17.59 -9.18 -0.23
CA ILE A 22 16.42 -9.37 -1.08
C ILE A 22 16.25 -10.85 -1.44
N LEU A 23 17.33 -11.54 -1.78
CA LEU A 23 17.33 -12.96 -2.11
C LEU A 23 17.02 -13.82 -0.88
N ASP A 24 17.69 -13.58 0.25
CA ASP A 24 17.47 -14.31 1.51
C ASP A 24 15.99 -14.24 1.95
N ALA A 25 15.37 -13.07 1.81
CA ALA A 25 13.97 -12.86 2.15
C ALA A 25 13.01 -13.70 1.28
N VAL A 26 13.33 -13.89 0.00
CA VAL A 26 12.49 -14.68 -0.91
C VAL A 26 12.71 -16.17 -0.73
N GLU A 27 13.93 -16.59 -0.41
CA GLU A 27 14.23 -17.99 -0.13
C GLU A 27 13.63 -18.47 1.21
N ALA A 28 13.22 -17.53 2.07
CA ALA A 28 12.39 -17.83 3.23
C ALA A 28 11.10 -18.57 2.82
N GLY A 29 10.79 -19.64 3.54
CA GLY A 29 9.66 -20.52 3.21
C GLY A 29 9.97 -21.59 2.16
N GLY A 30 11.25 -21.87 1.92
CA GLY A 30 11.71 -23.04 1.14
C GLY A 30 11.77 -22.82 -0.37
N ARG A 31 11.67 -21.57 -0.83
CA ARG A 31 11.82 -21.20 -2.24
C ARG A 31 13.29 -20.98 -2.56
N ARG A 32 13.62 -20.97 -3.85
CA ARG A 32 14.99 -20.79 -4.34
C ARG A 32 14.99 -19.74 -5.44
N CYS A 33 15.88 -18.77 -5.35
CA CYS A 33 16.00 -17.73 -6.36
C CYS A 33 17.07 -18.07 -7.40
N THR A 34 16.89 -17.59 -8.64
CA THR A 34 17.96 -17.67 -9.66
C THR A 34 19.05 -16.62 -9.47
N GLY A 35 18.83 -15.66 -8.57
CA GLY A 35 19.64 -14.45 -8.40
C GLY A 35 19.26 -13.30 -9.34
N ARG A 36 18.28 -13.50 -10.24
CA ARG A 36 17.79 -12.43 -11.13
C ARG A 36 16.59 -11.72 -10.50
N PHE A 37 16.67 -10.39 -10.45
CA PHE A 37 15.57 -9.56 -9.99
C PHE A 37 15.51 -8.21 -10.71
N ILE A 38 14.35 -7.57 -10.66
CA ILE A 38 14.07 -6.24 -11.19
C ILE A 38 13.54 -5.37 -10.06
N ILE A 39 14.04 -4.14 -9.96
CA ILE A 39 13.51 -3.13 -9.03
C ILE A 39 12.27 -2.49 -9.66
N LEU A 40 11.14 -2.51 -8.94
CA LEU A 40 9.91 -1.86 -9.37
C LEU A 40 9.81 -0.45 -8.78
N ASN A 41 9.24 0.48 -9.55
CA ASN A 41 9.04 1.85 -9.10
C ASN A 41 8.01 1.91 -7.97
N SER A 42 8.47 2.10 -6.74
CA SER A 42 7.64 2.39 -5.58
C SER A 42 8.39 3.34 -4.65
N TYR A 43 7.73 4.42 -4.26
CA TYR A 43 8.32 5.45 -3.39
C TYR A 43 8.12 5.15 -1.90
N GLU A 44 6.99 4.53 -1.54
CA GLU A 44 6.69 4.21 -0.14
C GLU A 44 7.42 2.96 0.34
N ASN A 45 7.42 1.89 -0.47
CA ASN A 45 8.02 0.60 -0.15
C ASN A 45 9.13 0.28 -1.15
N ARG A 46 10.06 -0.61 -0.79
CA ARG A 46 10.95 -1.19 -1.80
C ARG A 46 10.30 -2.43 -2.35
N VAL A 47 10.07 -2.44 -3.66
CA VAL A 47 9.36 -3.53 -4.34
C VAL A 47 10.27 -4.10 -5.41
N TYR A 48 10.41 -5.42 -5.40
CA TYR A 48 11.27 -6.15 -6.31
C TYR A 48 10.49 -7.28 -6.95
N GLN A 49 10.67 -7.51 -8.25
CA GLN A 49 10.24 -8.74 -8.91
C GLN A 49 11.44 -9.69 -8.95
N LEU A 50 11.26 -10.93 -8.50
CA LEU A 50 12.32 -11.93 -8.45
C LEU A 50 11.92 -13.19 -9.23
N GLU A 51 12.90 -13.79 -9.90
CA GLU A 51 12.78 -15.07 -10.59
C GLU A 51 13.16 -16.23 -9.64
N LEU A 52 12.31 -17.25 -9.60
CA LEU A 52 12.53 -18.49 -8.88
C LEU A 52 13.13 -19.57 -9.80
N ASP A 53 13.72 -20.61 -9.22
CA ASP A 53 14.37 -21.70 -9.94
C ASP A 53 13.43 -22.55 -10.82
N ASP A 54 12.14 -22.55 -10.50
CA ASP A 54 11.06 -23.14 -11.29
C ASP A 54 10.55 -22.23 -12.42
N GLU A 55 11.30 -21.16 -12.74
CA GLU A 55 10.98 -20.12 -13.74
C GLU A 55 9.76 -19.24 -13.39
N SER A 56 9.15 -19.45 -12.22
CA SER A 56 8.07 -18.58 -11.74
C SER A 56 8.62 -17.25 -11.21
N MET A 57 7.71 -16.28 -11.03
CA MET A 57 8.07 -14.93 -10.60
C MET A 57 7.25 -14.53 -9.37
N VAL A 58 7.91 -13.90 -8.41
CA VAL A 58 7.29 -13.34 -7.21
C VAL A 58 7.61 -11.86 -7.07
N VAL A 59 6.80 -11.16 -6.31
CA VAL A 59 7.01 -9.75 -5.95
C VAL A 59 7.29 -9.66 -4.46
N GLY A 60 8.49 -9.24 -4.09
CA GLY A 60 8.86 -8.93 -2.71
C GLY A 60 8.56 -7.46 -2.39
N LYS A 61 7.70 -7.22 -1.39
CA LYS A 61 7.36 -5.89 -0.85
C LYS A 61 8.01 -5.74 0.51
N PHE A 62 9.00 -4.85 0.63
CA PHE A 62 9.67 -4.51 1.88
C PHE A 62 9.09 -3.21 2.42
N TYR A 63 8.54 -3.29 3.63
CA TYR A 63 7.82 -2.18 4.24
C TYR A 63 8.78 -1.17 4.84
N ARG A 64 8.53 0.12 4.60
CA ARG A 64 9.34 1.19 5.20
C ARG A 64 9.28 1.10 6.73
N PRO A 65 10.42 1.00 7.42
CA PRO A 65 10.45 0.96 8.88
C PRO A 65 9.77 2.16 9.51
N GLY A 66 8.99 1.91 10.56
CA GLY A 66 8.24 2.93 11.31
C GLY A 66 6.99 3.47 10.61
N ARG A 67 6.69 3.07 9.37
CA ARG A 67 5.46 3.49 8.68
C ARG A 67 4.24 2.69 9.11
N TRP A 68 4.40 1.38 9.24
CA TRP A 68 3.33 0.45 9.62
C TRP A 68 3.80 -0.47 10.75
N SER A 69 2.92 -0.71 11.72
CA SER A 69 3.11 -1.81 12.67
C SER A 69 2.88 -3.16 11.98
N LYS A 70 3.35 -4.24 12.60
CA LYS A 70 3.09 -5.60 12.09
C LYS A 70 1.59 -5.87 12.02
N GLU A 71 0.84 -5.40 13.01
CA GLU A 71 -0.61 -5.53 13.13
C GLU A 71 -1.34 -4.77 12.00
N ALA A 72 -0.85 -3.58 11.63
CA ALA A 72 -1.39 -2.82 10.50
C ALA A 72 -1.15 -3.52 9.15
N ILE A 73 -0.01 -4.20 8.99
CA ILE A 73 0.27 -5.00 7.79
C ILE A 73 -0.62 -6.26 7.78
N LEU A 74 -0.78 -6.94 8.91
CA LEU A 74 -1.68 -8.09 9.02
C LEU A 74 -3.14 -7.72 8.73
N ALA A 75 -3.59 -6.52 9.12
CA ALA A 75 -4.92 -6.03 8.79
C ALA A 75 -5.11 -5.85 7.26
N GLU A 76 -4.09 -5.39 6.54
CA GLU A 76 -4.09 -5.34 5.06
C GLU A 76 -4.17 -6.74 4.46
N HIS A 77 -3.36 -7.67 4.95
CA HIS A 77 -3.35 -9.06 4.47
C HIS A 77 -4.69 -9.77 4.71
N GLN A 78 -5.28 -9.55 5.88
CA GLN A 78 -6.59 -10.10 6.22
C GLN A 78 -7.67 -9.54 5.30
N PHE A 79 -7.65 -8.24 5.01
CA PHE A 79 -8.60 -7.66 4.06
C PHE A 79 -8.43 -8.22 2.65
N LEU A 80 -7.19 -8.40 2.17
CA LEU A 80 -6.92 -9.02 0.87
C LEU A 80 -7.45 -10.46 0.80
N ARG A 81 -7.29 -11.26 1.86
CA ARG A 81 -7.86 -12.62 1.94
C ARG A 81 -9.38 -12.61 1.86
N GLU A 82 -10.05 -11.75 2.63
CA GLU A 82 -11.52 -11.61 2.60
C GLU A 82 -12.03 -11.21 1.21
N LEU A 83 -11.29 -10.37 0.48
CA LEU A 83 -11.62 -10.01 -0.90
C LEU A 83 -11.47 -11.21 -1.85
N GLU A 84 -10.40 -11.98 -1.71
CA GLU A 84 -10.16 -13.18 -2.52
C GLU A 84 -11.22 -14.27 -2.26
N GLU A 85 -11.63 -14.47 -1.00
CA GLU A 85 -12.66 -15.44 -0.60
C GLU A 85 -14.02 -15.20 -1.28
N VAL A 86 -14.34 -13.94 -1.59
CA VAL A 86 -15.54 -13.58 -2.34
C VAL A 86 -15.27 -13.38 -3.83
N GLU A 87 -14.17 -13.92 -4.37
CA GLU A 87 -13.79 -13.87 -5.79
C GLU A 87 -13.64 -12.45 -6.35
N ILE A 88 -13.06 -11.54 -5.57
CA ILE A 88 -12.58 -10.24 -6.08
C ILE A 88 -11.12 -10.41 -6.51
N PRO A 89 -10.75 -10.01 -7.74
CA PRO A 89 -9.41 -10.21 -8.26
C PRO A 89 -8.41 -9.24 -7.59
N VAL A 90 -7.67 -9.75 -6.62
CA VAL A 90 -6.59 -9.06 -5.90
C VAL A 90 -5.31 -9.90 -5.87
N ALA A 91 -4.18 -9.30 -5.49
CA ALA A 91 -2.97 -10.04 -5.14
C ALA A 91 -2.92 -10.31 -3.63
N THR A 92 -3.14 -11.55 -3.21
CA THR A 92 -2.97 -11.97 -1.81
C THR A 92 -1.52 -12.32 -1.51
N PRO A 93 -1.06 -12.10 -0.26
CA PRO A 93 0.31 -12.43 0.13
C PRO A 93 0.49 -13.95 0.21
N ILE A 94 1.67 -14.41 -0.22
CA ILE A 94 2.13 -15.78 -0.16
C ILE A 94 2.52 -16.13 1.29
N GLU A 95 2.15 -17.32 1.74
CA GLU A 95 2.62 -17.85 3.03
C GLU A 95 4.11 -18.21 2.99
N LEU A 96 4.85 -17.73 3.99
CA LEU A 96 6.26 -18.01 4.24
C LEU A 96 6.42 -19.20 5.20
N ALA A 97 5.47 -19.36 6.11
CA ALA A 97 5.28 -20.51 6.99
C ALA A 97 3.77 -20.68 7.24
N PRO A 98 3.30 -21.80 7.81
CA PRO A 98 1.86 -22.03 8.00
C PRO A 98 1.16 -20.88 8.73
N GLY A 99 0.30 -20.14 8.02
CA GLY A 99 -0.42 -18.98 8.54
C GLY A 99 0.40 -17.68 8.67
N GLU A 100 1.68 -17.69 8.30
CA GLU A 100 2.55 -16.52 8.37
C GLU A 100 2.83 -15.94 6.98
N THR A 101 2.38 -14.71 6.78
CA THR A 101 2.53 -13.98 5.51
C THR A 101 3.52 -12.80 5.59
N ILE A 102 4.07 -12.54 6.78
CA ILE A 102 5.04 -11.46 7.03
C ILE A 102 6.33 -12.08 7.51
N GLY A 103 7.41 -11.83 6.78
CA GLY A 103 8.76 -12.13 7.22
C GLY A 103 9.45 -10.89 7.78
N GLU A 104 10.60 -11.08 8.39
CA GLU A 104 11.46 -10.01 8.87
C GLU A 104 12.90 -10.28 8.48
N ILE A 105 13.59 -9.26 7.94
CA ILE A 105 15.02 -9.32 7.69
C ILE A 105 15.68 -8.04 8.19
N ASN A 106 16.68 -8.18 9.07
CA ASN A 106 17.39 -7.05 9.67
C ASN A 106 16.46 -5.98 10.29
N GLY A 107 15.35 -6.39 10.92
CA GLY A 107 14.35 -5.48 11.49
C GLY A 107 13.36 -4.88 10.49
N ILE A 108 13.43 -5.26 9.21
CA ILE A 108 12.55 -4.78 8.14
C ILE A 108 11.52 -5.87 7.84
N TYR A 109 10.24 -5.54 8.01
CA TYR A 109 9.16 -6.43 7.60
C TYR A 109 9.07 -6.52 6.08
N TYR A 110 8.73 -7.69 5.58
CA TYR A 110 8.46 -7.92 4.17
C TYR A 110 7.36 -8.97 3.96
N SER A 111 6.79 -8.95 2.76
CA SER A 111 5.81 -9.93 2.30
C SER A 111 6.10 -10.31 0.85
N LEU A 112 5.75 -11.52 0.47
CA LEU A 112 5.84 -11.98 -0.92
C LEU A 112 4.45 -12.05 -1.53
N PHE A 113 4.32 -11.65 -2.79
CA PHE A 113 3.07 -11.70 -3.55
C PHE A 113 3.29 -12.44 -4.87
N PRO A 114 2.27 -13.15 -5.39
CA PRO A 114 2.37 -13.73 -6.72
C PRO A 114 2.49 -12.61 -7.74
N ARG A 115 3.38 -12.76 -8.72
CA ARG A 115 3.46 -11.80 -9.83
C ARG A 115 2.19 -11.90 -10.67
N LYS A 116 1.31 -10.90 -10.58
CA LYS A 116 0.12 -10.81 -11.42
C LYS A 116 0.52 -10.33 -12.83
N GLY A 117 -0.01 -11.00 -13.84
CA GLY A 117 0.12 -10.60 -15.23
C GLY A 117 -0.82 -9.44 -15.57
N GLY A 118 -0.67 -8.88 -16.76
CA GLY A 118 -1.50 -7.78 -17.26
C GLY A 118 -0.71 -6.50 -17.48
N ARG A 119 -1.42 -5.48 -17.95
CA ARG A 119 -0.86 -4.14 -18.19
C ARG A 119 -1.70 -3.11 -17.48
N ASN A 120 -1.06 -2.01 -17.08
CA ASN A 120 -1.80 -0.84 -16.65
C ASN A 120 -2.65 -0.35 -17.83
N PRO A 121 -3.95 -0.14 -17.65
CA PRO A 121 -4.79 0.46 -18.68
C PRO A 121 -4.37 1.92 -18.89
N GLU A 122 -4.31 2.35 -20.15
CA GLU A 122 -4.02 3.75 -20.49
C GLU A 122 -5.26 4.64 -20.25
N GLU A 123 -6.41 4.21 -20.78
CA GLU A 123 -7.71 4.82 -20.57
C GLU A 123 -8.78 3.72 -20.58
N PHE A 124 -9.84 3.88 -19.78
CA PHE A 124 -10.96 2.95 -19.78
C PHE A 124 -12.05 3.40 -20.74
N ASN A 125 -12.60 2.45 -21.49
CA ASN A 125 -13.91 2.64 -22.12
C ASN A 125 -15.06 2.48 -21.10
N THR A 126 -16.28 2.82 -21.52
CA THR A 126 -17.47 2.76 -20.69
C THR A 126 -17.71 1.38 -20.09
N GLU A 127 -17.51 0.32 -20.86
CA GLU A 127 -17.71 -1.07 -20.43
C GLU A 127 -16.70 -1.46 -19.35
N GLN A 128 -15.44 -1.07 -19.51
CA GLN A 128 -14.38 -1.30 -18.51
C GLN A 128 -14.66 -0.52 -17.22
N LEU A 129 -15.11 0.74 -17.33
CA LEU A 129 -15.51 1.54 -16.16
C LEU A 129 -16.65 0.88 -15.38
N GLN A 130 -17.62 0.26 -16.07
CA GLN A 130 -18.69 -0.48 -15.41
C GLN A 130 -18.17 -1.71 -14.65
N VAL A 131 -17.21 -2.43 -15.22
CA VAL A 131 -16.56 -3.57 -14.56
C VAL A 131 -15.80 -3.11 -13.32
N VAL A 132 -14.96 -2.07 -13.45
CA VAL A 132 -14.19 -1.49 -12.34
C VAL A 132 -15.13 -0.97 -11.24
N GLY A 133 -16.16 -0.22 -11.60
CA GLY A 133 -17.15 0.31 -10.67
C GLY A 133 -17.88 -0.79 -9.90
N ARG A 134 -18.25 -1.89 -10.59
CA ARG A 134 -18.88 -3.06 -9.95
C ARG A 134 -17.93 -3.72 -8.95
N LEU A 135 -16.66 -3.89 -9.31
CA LEU A 135 -15.65 -4.47 -8.42
C LEU A 135 -15.35 -3.57 -7.22
N LEU A 136 -15.25 -2.25 -7.41
CA LEU A 136 -15.11 -1.30 -6.32
C LEU A 136 -16.30 -1.36 -5.37
N GLY A 137 -17.52 -1.46 -5.89
CA GLY A 137 -18.72 -1.68 -5.07
C GLY A 137 -18.62 -2.97 -4.24
N ARG A 138 -18.12 -4.06 -4.83
CA ARG A 138 -17.89 -5.33 -4.09
C ARG A 138 -16.80 -5.18 -3.02
N ILE A 139 -15.68 -4.53 -3.34
CA ILE A 139 -14.60 -4.24 -2.38
C ILE A 139 -15.16 -3.44 -1.20
N HIS A 140 -15.98 -2.43 -1.46
CA HIS A 140 -16.64 -1.62 -0.45
C HIS A 140 -17.62 -2.44 0.42
N ASN A 141 -18.38 -3.34 -0.19
CA ASN A 141 -19.30 -4.22 0.56
C ASN A 141 -18.56 -5.15 1.53
N VAL A 142 -17.39 -5.69 1.15
CA VAL A 142 -16.53 -6.46 2.07
C VAL A 142 -15.88 -5.54 3.10
N GLY A 143 -15.40 -4.39 2.65
CA GLY A 143 -14.73 -3.42 3.51
C GLY A 143 -15.60 -2.88 4.64
N ALA A 144 -16.92 -2.84 4.46
CA ALA A 144 -17.90 -2.45 5.46
C ALA A 144 -18.26 -3.55 6.49
N GLN A 145 -17.83 -4.80 6.29
CA GLN A 145 -18.20 -5.93 7.17
C GLN A 145 -17.35 -6.01 8.45
N ALA A 146 -16.17 -5.39 8.47
CA ALA A 146 -15.29 -5.38 9.63
C ALA A 146 -14.46 -4.08 9.69
N GLU A 147 -13.93 -3.79 10.87
CA GLU A 147 -13.06 -2.65 11.11
C GLU A 147 -11.57 -3.03 10.97
N ALA A 148 -10.72 -2.02 10.75
CA ALA A 148 -9.26 -2.15 10.78
C ALA A 148 -8.68 -1.08 11.72
N PRO A 149 -8.75 -1.27 13.06
CA PRO A 149 -8.37 -0.24 14.03
C PRO A 149 -6.89 0.16 13.94
N GLU A 150 -6.04 -0.75 13.50
CA GLU A 150 -4.59 -0.55 13.33
C GLU A 150 -4.23 0.25 12.05
N ARG A 151 -5.20 0.53 11.19
CA ARG A 151 -5.01 1.33 9.97
C ARG A 151 -5.46 2.77 10.19
N VAL A 152 -4.75 3.69 9.55
CA VAL A 152 -5.10 5.11 9.59
C VAL A 152 -6.49 5.33 8.98
N LYS A 153 -7.35 6.05 9.70
CA LYS A 153 -8.62 6.53 9.16
C LYS A 153 -8.38 7.80 8.36
N LEU A 154 -8.94 7.87 7.15
CA LEU A 154 -8.87 9.06 6.30
C LEU A 154 -9.87 10.10 6.84
N THR A 155 -9.36 11.14 7.48
CA THR A 155 -10.17 12.20 8.10
C THR A 155 -9.58 13.57 7.78
N PRO A 156 -10.36 14.67 7.87
CA PRO A 156 -9.83 16.02 7.78
C PRO A 156 -8.70 16.28 8.79
N THR A 157 -8.77 15.68 9.99
CA THR A 157 -7.71 15.77 10.99
C THR A 157 -6.43 15.08 10.53
N SER A 158 -6.51 13.82 10.10
CA SER A 158 -5.32 13.00 9.80
C SER A 158 -4.69 13.30 8.44
N TYR A 159 -5.48 13.62 7.42
CA TYR A 159 -4.99 13.91 6.06
C TYR A 159 -4.99 15.40 5.70
N GLY A 160 -5.56 16.24 6.56
CA GLY A 160 -5.63 17.70 6.38
C GLY A 160 -4.81 18.44 7.43
N HIS A 161 -5.40 18.65 8.61
CA HIS A 161 -4.80 19.48 9.66
C HIS A 161 -3.43 19.00 10.12
N ALA A 162 -3.25 17.69 10.35
CA ALA A 162 -1.97 17.15 10.79
C ALA A 162 -0.86 17.36 9.74
N ASN A 163 -1.18 17.20 8.46
CA ASN A 163 -0.23 17.44 7.36
C ASN A 163 0.11 18.93 7.22
N LEU A 164 -0.89 19.82 7.32
CA LEU A 164 -0.64 21.26 7.32
C LEU A 164 0.28 21.65 8.49
N GLN A 165 -0.03 21.18 9.70
CA GLN A 165 0.76 21.47 10.89
C GLN A 165 2.21 20.99 10.73
N PHE A 166 2.42 19.77 10.24
CA PHE A 166 3.76 19.25 9.94
C PHE A 166 4.53 20.15 8.96
N MET A 167 3.90 20.58 7.86
CA MET A 167 4.56 21.44 6.87
C MET A 167 4.96 22.81 7.44
N LEU A 168 4.17 23.34 8.38
CA LEU A 168 4.44 24.60 9.08
C LEU A 168 5.58 24.43 10.11
N ASP A 169 5.52 23.37 10.92
CA ASP A 169 6.50 23.11 11.97
C ASP A 169 7.90 22.82 11.42
N GLU A 170 7.98 22.10 10.30
CA GLU A 170 9.24 21.76 9.62
C GLU A 170 9.76 22.89 8.72
N GLY A 171 9.03 24.00 8.57
CA GLY A 171 9.44 25.12 7.72
C GLY A 171 9.64 24.76 6.25
N ILE A 172 8.87 23.79 5.74
CA ILE A 172 9.01 23.27 4.37
C ILE A 172 8.48 24.28 3.34
N ILE A 173 7.50 25.08 3.74
CA ILE A 173 6.82 26.04 2.85
C ILE A 173 7.66 27.32 2.75
N PRO A 174 8.04 27.76 1.53
CA PRO A 174 8.75 29.03 1.36
C PRO A 174 8.01 30.25 1.92
N ASP A 175 8.75 31.17 2.57
CA ASP A 175 8.20 32.33 3.27
C ASP A 175 7.27 33.20 2.41
N ASP A 176 7.57 33.34 1.12
CA ASP A 176 6.79 34.14 0.16
C ASP A 176 5.42 33.56 -0.16
N CYS A 177 5.21 32.26 0.10
CA CYS A 177 3.93 31.58 -0.12
C CYS A 177 3.27 31.06 1.17
N LEU A 178 3.94 31.12 2.32
CA LEU A 178 3.48 30.56 3.60
C LEU A 178 2.07 31.00 4.00
N GLU A 179 1.84 32.31 4.09
CA GLU A 179 0.54 32.86 4.51
C GLU A 179 -0.58 32.45 3.55
N ASN A 180 -0.33 32.53 2.23
CA ASN A 180 -1.32 32.17 1.22
C ASN A 180 -1.61 30.66 1.23
N TYR A 181 -0.59 29.81 1.39
CA TYR A 181 -0.74 28.36 1.47
C TYR A 181 -1.57 27.96 2.69
N LYS A 182 -1.21 28.51 3.86
CA LYS A 182 -1.93 28.25 5.12
C LYS A 182 -3.39 28.68 5.02
N ALA A 183 -3.65 29.94 4.64
CA ALA A 183 -5.01 30.46 4.55
C ALA A 183 -5.87 29.67 3.54
N THR A 184 -5.31 29.31 2.38
CA THR A 184 -6.04 28.51 1.38
C THR A 184 -6.37 27.12 1.90
N THR A 185 -5.41 26.47 2.56
CA THR A 185 -5.61 25.12 3.12
C THR A 185 -6.66 25.14 4.23
N GLU A 186 -6.62 26.13 5.13
CA GLU A 186 -7.62 26.30 6.19
C GLU A 186 -9.04 26.53 5.62
N ILE A 187 -9.17 27.34 4.57
CA ILE A 187 -10.46 27.54 3.87
C ILE A 187 -10.98 26.24 3.23
N LEU A 188 -10.09 25.44 2.64
CA LEU A 188 -10.48 24.14 2.07
C LEU A 188 -10.93 23.19 3.18
N LEU A 189 -10.15 23.08 4.26
CA LEU A 189 -10.48 22.22 5.40
C LEU A 189 -11.80 22.59 6.06
N SER A 190 -12.08 23.89 6.23
CA SER A 190 -13.36 24.34 6.81
C SER A 190 -14.57 23.98 5.94
N ARG A 191 -14.38 23.77 4.63
CA ARG A 191 -15.44 23.30 3.72
C ARG A 191 -15.54 21.78 3.67
N ILE A 192 -14.43 21.09 3.81
CA ILE A 192 -14.35 19.62 3.75
C ILE A 192 -14.88 19.01 5.06
N GLU A 193 -14.51 19.56 6.21
CA GLU A 193 -14.79 18.96 7.52
C GLU A 193 -16.28 18.68 7.77
N PRO A 194 -17.23 19.58 7.45
CA PRO A 194 -18.65 19.29 7.61
C PRO A 194 -19.15 18.12 6.74
N LEU A 195 -18.49 17.79 5.63
CA LEU A 195 -18.85 16.68 4.75
C LEU A 195 -18.54 15.31 5.37
N PHE A 196 -17.72 15.28 6.42
CA PHE A 196 -17.41 14.07 7.19
C PHE A 196 -18.35 13.85 8.37
N ASN A 197 -19.29 14.77 8.64
CA ASN A 197 -20.25 14.62 9.74
C ASN A 197 -21.25 13.50 9.44
N GLY A 198 -21.33 12.51 10.33
CA GLY A 198 -22.30 11.42 10.25
C GLY A 198 -22.04 10.42 9.11
N ILE A 199 -20.86 10.43 8.50
CA ILE A 199 -20.48 9.42 7.51
C ILE A 199 -20.11 8.10 8.20
N ASN A 200 -20.36 7.00 7.51
CA ASN A 200 -19.86 5.70 7.93
C ASN A 200 -18.46 5.48 7.35
N TYR A 201 -17.56 4.93 8.18
CA TYR A 201 -16.24 4.51 7.74
C TYR A 201 -16.24 3.02 7.40
N GLN A 202 -15.39 2.65 6.46
CA GLN A 202 -15.19 1.28 6.03
C GLN A 202 -13.76 1.11 5.53
N ARG A 203 -13.30 -0.14 5.43
CA ARG A 203 -12.03 -0.44 4.77
C ARG A 203 -12.18 -0.19 3.27
N ILE A 204 -11.15 0.36 2.66
CA ILE A 204 -11.10 0.71 1.24
C ILE A 204 -9.72 0.34 0.69
N HIS A 205 -9.56 0.35 -0.64
CA HIS A 205 -8.25 0.22 -1.27
C HIS A 205 -7.27 1.33 -0.82
N GLY A 206 -7.77 2.55 -0.64
CA GLY A 206 -7.00 3.69 -0.12
C GLY A 206 -6.10 4.40 -1.14
N ASP A 207 -5.82 3.76 -2.28
CA ASP A 207 -4.98 4.32 -3.36
C ASP A 207 -5.38 3.72 -4.73
N CYS A 208 -6.66 3.81 -5.07
CA CYS A 208 -7.22 3.22 -6.28
C CYS A 208 -6.98 4.12 -7.50
N HIS A 209 -5.93 3.85 -8.26
CA HIS A 209 -5.60 4.52 -9.52
C HIS A 209 -5.09 3.51 -10.58
N LEU A 210 -4.93 3.96 -11.83
CA LEU A 210 -4.53 3.11 -12.97
C LEU A 210 -3.21 2.34 -12.77
N GLY A 211 -2.32 2.85 -11.91
CA GLY A 211 -1.04 2.23 -11.60
C GLY A 211 -1.15 1.02 -10.68
N ASN A 212 -2.24 0.92 -9.90
CA ASN A 212 -2.54 -0.19 -9.01
C ASN A 212 -3.65 -1.08 -9.58
N LEU A 213 -3.87 -1.03 -10.89
CA LEU A 213 -4.81 -1.90 -11.59
C LEU A 213 -4.13 -2.54 -12.80
N LEU A 214 -4.06 -3.87 -12.82
CA LEU A 214 -3.61 -4.62 -13.98
C LEU A 214 -4.81 -5.11 -14.77
N TRP A 215 -4.77 -4.97 -16.09
CA TRP A 215 -5.79 -5.51 -16.98
C TRP A 215 -5.26 -6.68 -17.80
N THR A 216 -6.04 -7.76 -17.81
CA THR A 216 -5.82 -8.96 -18.65
C THR A 216 -7.07 -9.22 -19.51
N PRO A 217 -7.02 -10.12 -20.51
CA PRO A 217 -8.23 -10.55 -21.22
C PRO A 217 -9.33 -11.08 -20.28
N ASP A 218 -8.96 -11.65 -19.14
CA ASP A 218 -9.89 -12.22 -18.14
C ASP A 218 -10.46 -11.14 -17.19
N GLY A 219 -9.96 -9.90 -17.26
CA GLY A 219 -10.45 -8.76 -16.50
C GLY A 219 -9.37 -8.05 -15.66
N PRO A 220 -9.79 -7.06 -14.84
CA PRO A 220 -8.89 -6.32 -13.98
C PRO A 220 -8.47 -7.11 -12.74
N THR A 221 -7.31 -6.78 -12.20
CA THR A 221 -6.84 -7.19 -10.87
C THR A 221 -6.35 -5.94 -10.14
N PHE A 222 -6.83 -5.74 -8.92
CA PHE A 222 -6.35 -4.67 -8.04
C PHE A 222 -5.07 -5.12 -7.32
N LEU A 223 -4.08 -4.23 -7.24
CA LEU A 223 -2.78 -4.46 -6.60
C LEU A 223 -2.71 -3.88 -5.18
#